data_AF-A0A2E5MJD8-F1
#
_entry.id   AF-A0A2E5MJD8-F1
#
_cell.length_a   1.000
_cell.length_b   1.000
_cell.length_c   1.000
_cell.angle_alpha   90.00
_cell.angle_beta   90.00
_cell.angle_gamma   90.00
#
_symmetry.space_group_name_H-M   'P 1'
#
loop_
_entity.id
_entity.type
_entity.pdbx_description
1 polymer ?
#
loop_
_entity_poly.entity_id
_entity_poly.type
_entity_poly.pdbx_seq_one_letter_code
_entity_poly.pdbx_strand_id
1 'polypeptide(L)'
;MFLLVFLVISVALAIPTFGVSLLIFFFVKNWFDNKAMSSLLGAAVIAMREEVSQERHHINRAAIRKVFSRFADGPPEIRSLGRGGVTLYWGLVRHPMINNSQVFSVRFGYIPRQGTTNTVFVKAAPGVNREVLSADDLIAHSLNPVASSSSSEFIDRSKPKTDADIRTLIEKIANSGRTDCKLPNLQYGRVGDFVDEYSNGTEYFPNYSGMRFWIDIGESEYAVYVENSDPTKEDAGSVSISAKLVGAAQQIA
;
A
#
# COMPACT_ATOMS: atom_id res chain seq x y z
N MET A 1 40.30 -27.82 -41.56
CA MET A 1 38.99 -27.78 -42.27
C MET A 1 37.84 -28.31 -41.42
N PHE A 2 37.92 -29.53 -40.87
CA PHE A 2 36.86 -30.13 -40.07
C PHE A 2 36.44 -29.30 -38.84
N LEU A 3 37.38 -28.68 -38.13
CA LEU A 3 37.07 -27.83 -36.97
C LEU A 3 36.18 -26.63 -37.32
N LEU A 4 36.41 -26.01 -38.48
CA LEU A 4 35.64 -24.87 -38.97
C LEU A 4 34.22 -25.30 -39.38
N VAL A 5 34.09 -26.49 -39.98
CA VAL A 5 32.80 -27.09 -40.35
C VAL A 5 31.98 -27.44 -39.12
N PHE A 6 32.58 -28.08 -38.11
CA PHE A 6 31.89 -28.39 -36.85
C PHE A 6 31.49 -27.14 -36.07
N LEU A 7 32.32 -26.10 -36.06
CA LEU A 7 31.99 -24.82 -35.41
C LEU A 7 30.78 -24.15 -36.06
N VAL A 8 30.70 -24.13 -37.39
CA VAL A 8 29.55 -23.57 -38.11
C VAL A 8 28.28 -24.39 -37.85
N ILE A 9 28.36 -25.72 -37.83
CA ILE A 9 27.22 -26.59 -37.51
C ILE A 9 26.76 -26.38 -36.06
N SER A 10 27.68 -26.28 -35.10
CA SER A 10 27.34 -26.01 -33.69
C SER A 10 26.68 -24.64 -33.50
N VAL A 11 27.16 -23.58 -34.17
CA VAL A 11 26.51 -22.25 -34.14
C VAL A 11 25.12 -22.30 -34.79
N ALA A 12 24.99 -23.00 -35.93
CA ALA A 12 23.72 -23.15 -36.64
C ALA A 12 22.68 -23.97 -35.85
N LEU A 13 23.12 -24.91 -34.99
CA LEU A 13 22.24 -25.67 -34.09
C LEU A 13 21.94 -24.93 -32.78
N ALA A 14 22.84 -24.04 -32.33
CA ALA A 14 22.66 -23.22 -31.13
C ALA A 14 21.61 -22.11 -31.31
N ILE A 15 21.48 -21.54 -32.51
CA ILE A 15 20.51 -20.46 -32.78
C ILE A 15 19.04 -20.94 -32.69
N PRO A 16 18.64 -22.07 -33.30
CA PRO A 16 17.29 -22.63 -33.16
C PRO A 16 16.96 -23.02 -31.71
N THR A 17 17.92 -23.60 -30.99
CA THR A 17 17.73 -23.99 -29.58
C THR A 17 17.59 -22.77 -28.67
N PHE A 18 18.31 -21.69 -28.95
CA PHE A 18 18.12 -20.39 -28.28
C PHE A 18 16.78 -19.73 -28.64
N GLY A 19 16.38 -19.74 -29.91
CA GLY A 19 15.08 -19.20 -30.35
C GLY A 19 13.89 -19.94 -29.75
N VAL A 20 13.93 -21.28 -29.74
CA VAL A 20 12.88 -22.12 -29.14
C VAL A 20 12.83 -21.91 -27.62
N SER A 21 13.96 -21.79 -26.93
CA SER A 21 13.96 -21.52 -25.49
C SER A 21 13.40 -20.14 -25.14
N LEU A 22 13.66 -19.11 -25.95
CA LEU A 22 13.04 -17.80 -25.81
C LEU A 22 11.52 -17.87 -26.02
N LEU A 23 11.05 -18.57 -27.06
CA LEU A 23 9.62 -18.73 -27.30
C LEU A 23 8.94 -19.41 -26.09
N ILE A 24 9.48 -20.52 -25.62
CA ILE A 24 8.97 -21.23 -24.43
C ILE A 24 8.95 -20.30 -23.22
N PHE A 25 10.03 -19.54 -23.00
CA PHE A 25 10.10 -18.56 -21.90
C PHE A 25 9.00 -17.50 -22.00
N PHE A 26 8.75 -16.93 -23.18
CA PHE A 26 7.69 -15.94 -23.36
C PHE A 26 6.30 -16.54 -23.16
N PHE A 27 6.04 -17.76 -23.61
CA PHE A 27 4.78 -18.46 -23.36
C PHE A 27 4.54 -18.69 -21.87
N VAL A 28 5.53 -19.24 -21.17
CA VAL A 28 5.46 -19.50 -19.72
C VAL A 28 5.29 -18.19 -18.96
N LYS A 29 6.09 -17.17 -19.27
CA LYS A 29 5.99 -15.85 -18.65
C LYS A 29 4.62 -15.22 -18.86
N ASN A 30 4.10 -15.25 -20.08
CA ASN A 30 2.79 -14.69 -20.42
C ASN A 30 1.66 -15.39 -19.63
N TRP A 31 1.78 -16.71 -19.43
CA TRP A 31 0.85 -17.48 -18.61
C TRP A 31 0.89 -17.06 -17.13
N PHE A 32 2.09 -16.93 -16.54
CA PHE A 32 2.25 -16.42 -15.17
C PHE A 32 1.72 -14.99 -15.01
N ASP A 33 2.02 -14.09 -15.95
CA ASP A 33 1.55 -12.72 -15.92
C ASP A 33 0.01 -12.64 -16.01
N ASN A 34 -0.63 -13.52 -16.79
CA ASN A 34 -2.09 -13.62 -16.84
C ASN A 34 -2.69 -14.08 -15.50
N LYS A 35 -2.07 -15.08 -14.85
CA LYS A 35 -2.53 -15.56 -13.54
C LYS A 35 -2.38 -14.48 -12.47
N ALA A 36 -1.26 -13.76 -12.47
CA ALA A 36 -1.01 -12.65 -11.57
C ALA A 36 -2.00 -11.49 -11.80
N MET A 37 -2.30 -11.16 -13.06
CA MET A 37 -3.31 -10.17 -13.43
C MET A 37 -4.69 -10.52 -12.86
N SER A 38 -5.14 -11.78 -13.01
CA SER A 38 -6.41 -12.22 -12.41
C SER A 38 -6.40 -12.13 -10.88
N SER A 39 -5.27 -12.44 -10.24
CA SER A 39 -5.12 -12.28 -8.79
C SER A 39 -5.19 -10.82 -8.33
N LEU A 40 -4.59 -9.90 -9.09
CA LEU A 40 -4.68 -8.45 -8.84
C LEU A 40 -6.12 -7.94 -8.98
N LEU A 41 -6.83 -8.38 -10.03
CA LEU A 41 -8.23 -8.01 -10.23
C LEU A 41 -9.13 -8.59 -9.13
N GLY A 42 -8.91 -9.83 -8.72
CA GLY A 42 -9.60 -10.43 -7.58
C GLY A 42 -9.34 -9.66 -6.27
N ALA A 43 -8.10 -9.25 -6.03
CA ALA A 43 -7.76 -8.40 -4.89
C ALA A 43 -8.45 -7.03 -4.98
N ALA A 44 -8.54 -6.43 -6.17
CA ALA A 44 -9.26 -5.17 -6.36
C ALA A 44 -10.77 -5.31 -6.09
N VAL A 45 -11.39 -6.43 -6.47
CA VAL A 45 -12.80 -6.72 -6.13
C VAL A 45 -13.01 -6.81 -4.63
N ILE A 46 -12.14 -7.55 -3.94
CA ILE A 46 -12.21 -7.69 -2.48
C ILE A 46 -11.99 -6.32 -1.82
N ALA A 47 -10.97 -5.57 -2.26
CA ALA A 47 -10.68 -4.24 -1.74
C ALA A 47 -11.84 -3.24 -1.94
N MET A 48 -12.57 -3.33 -3.06
CA MET A 48 -13.78 -2.51 -3.27
C MET A 48 -14.93 -2.91 -2.35
N ARG A 49 -15.07 -4.21 -2.04
CA ARG A 49 -16.18 -4.74 -1.24
C ARG A 49 -15.98 -4.50 0.25
N GLU A 50 -14.75 -4.69 0.71
CA GLU A 50 -14.39 -4.60 2.12
C GLU A 50 -13.87 -3.22 2.50
N GLU A 51 -13.64 -2.34 1.52
CA GLU A 51 -13.04 -1.00 1.69
C GLU A 51 -11.64 -1.02 2.33
N VAL A 52 -11.01 -2.20 2.40
CA VAL A 52 -9.69 -2.44 2.97
C VAL A 52 -8.66 -2.70 1.87
N SER A 53 -7.44 -2.18 2.06
CA SER A 53 -6.31 -2.44 1.17
C SER A 53 -5.90 -3.92 1.21
N GLN A 54 -5.66 -4.51 0.04
CA GLN A 54 -5.29 -5.93 -0.08
C GLN A 54 -3.82 -6.08 -0.45
N GLU A 55 -3.13 -7.01 0.20
CA GLU A 55 -1.73 -7.33 -0.09
C GLU A 55 -1.58 -8.60 -0.92
N ARG A 56 -0.63 -8.56 -1.86
CA ARG A 56 -0.25 -9.71 -2.68
C ARG A 56 1.26 -9.81 -2.83
N HIS A 57 1.79 -11.02 -2.72
CA HIS A 57 3.22 -11.28 -2.88
C HIS A 57 3.52 -11.94 -4.23
N HIS A 58 4.79 -11.85 -4.66
CA HIS A 58 5.31 -12.51 -5.87
C HIS A 58 4.70 -12.03 -7.20
N ILE A 59 4.12 -10.82 -7.24
CA ILE A 59 3.51 -10.26 -8.46
C ILE A 59 4.47 -9.31 -9.18
N ASN A 60 4.84 -9.61 -10.42
CA ASN A 60 5.74 -8.77 -11.20
C ASN A 60 5.07 -7.42 -11.61
N ARG A 61 5.86 -6.35 -11.73
CA ARG A 61 5.44 -5.05 -12.30
C ARG A 61 4.80 -5.20 -13.68
N ALA A 62 5.25 -6.19 -14.46
CA ALA A 62 4.69 -6.48 -15.79
C ALA A 62 3.19 -6.85 -15.72
N ALA A 63 2.78 -7.61 -14.69
CA ALA A 63 1.38 -7.97 -14.51
C ALA A 63 0.50 -6.74 -14.21
N ILE A 64 1.00 -5.79 -13.40
CA ILE A 64 0.32 -4.52 -13.11
C ILE A 64 0.11 -3.73 -14.40
N ARG A 65 1.16 -3.54 -15.20
CA ARG A 65 1.06 -2.84 -16.50
C ARG A 65 0.06 -3.53 -17.44
N LYS A 66 0.02 -4.86 -17.39
CA LYS A 66 -0.89 -5.68 -18.21
C LYS A 66 -2.35 -5.50 -17.83
N VAL A 67 -2.67 -5.26 -16.55
CA VAL A 67 -4.02 -4.90 -16.10
C VAL A 67 -4.49 -3.63 -16.83
N PHE A 68 -3.71 -2.55 -16.75
CA PHE A 68 -4.07 -1.28 -17.38
C PHE A 68 -4.09 -1.38 -18.90
N SER A 69 -3.12 -2.07 -19.52
CA SER A 69 -3.11 -2.20 -20.98
C SER A 69 -4.30 -2.97 -21.54
N ARG A 70 -4.95 -3.84 -20.74
CA ARG A 70 -6.10 -4.64 -21.18
C ARG A 70 -7.45 -4.02 -20.84
N PHE A 71 -7.52 -3.34 -19.70
CA PHE A 71 -8.80 -2.98 -19.08
C PHE A 71 -8.93 -1.49 -18.75
N ALA A 72 -7.89 -0.69 -18.94
CA ALA A 72 -7.97 0.76 -18.77
C ALA A 72 -8.14 1.46 -20.12
N ASP A 73 -8.87 2.57 -20.12
CA ASP A 73 -9.06 3.42 -21.30
C ASP A 73 -7.82 4.27 -21.63
N GLY A 74 -6.83 4.30 -20.73
CA GLY A 74 -5.58 5.04 -20.89
C GLY A 74 -4.42 4.40 -20.12
N PRO A 75 -3.18 4.86 -20.37
CA PRO A 75 -2.03 4.41 -19.59
C PRO A 75 -2.21 4.77 -18.11
N PRO A 76 -1.70 3.95 -17.18
CA PRO A 76 -1.75 4.28 -15.77
C PRO A 76 -0.91 5.52 -15.50
N GLU A 77 -1.34 6.30 -14.53
CA GLU A 77 -0.47 7.26 -13.88
C GLU A 77 0.52 6.50 -13.00
N ILE A 78 1.80 6.84 -13.12
CA ILE A 78 2.89 6.14 -12.44
C ILE A 78 3.66 7.16 -11.61
N ARG A 79 3.86 6.84 -10.34
CA ARG A 79 4.70 7.65 -9.46
C ARG A 79 5.63 6.76 -8.64
N SER A 80 6.92 7.07 -8.71
CA SER A 80 7.92 6.46 -7.83
C SER A 80 8.04 7.28 -6.56
N LEU A 81 7.94 6.64 -5.40
CA LEU A 81 8.05 7.29 -4.09
C LEU A 81 9.40 6.97 -3.42
N GLY A 82 10.11 8.03 -3.05
CA GLY A 82 11.29 7.99 -2.17
C GLY A 82 12.49 7.18 -2.67
N ARG A 83 13.50 7.03 -1.79
CA ARG A 83 14.67 6.13 -2.00
C ARG A 83 14.34 4.64 -1.83
N GLY A 84 13.18 4.30 -1.27
CA GLY A 84 12.72 2.92 -1.02
C GLY A 84 12.23 2.17 -2.25
N GLY A 85 12.17 2.81 -3.42
CA GLY A 85 11.88 2.16 -4.70
C GLY A 85 10.41 1.75 -4.91
N VAL A 86 9.50 2.21 -4.04
CA VAL A 86 8.06 1.96 -4.16
C VAL A 86 7.55 2.64 -5.43
N THR A 87 6.78 1.93 -6.24
CA THR A 87 6.18 2.45 -7.47
C THR A 87 4.68 2.28 -7.41
N LEU A 88 3.97 3.40 -7.44
CA LEU A 88 2.53 3.44 -7.51
C LEU A 88 2.07 3.48 -8.97
N TYR A 89 1.01 2.74 -9.26
CA TYR A 89 0.28 2.76 -10.51
C TYR A 89 -1.18 2.97 -10.19
N TRP A 90 -1.83 3.97 -10.77
CA TRP A 90 -3.27 4.14 -10.59
C TRP A 90 -3.95 4.57 -11.87
N GLY A 91 -5.26 4.38 -11.90
CA GLY A 91 -6.08 4.76 -13.03
C GLY A 91 -7.48 4.15 -12.95
N LEU A 92 -8.24 4.44 -13.99
CA LEU A 92 -9.59 3.94 -14.18
C LEU A 92 -9.55 2.64 -14.98
N VAL A 93 -10.26 1.62 -14.49
CA VAL A 93 -10.33 0.29 -15.10
C VAL A 93 -11.79 -0.10 -15.32
N ARG A 94 -12.07 -0.75 -16.44
CA ARG A 94 -13.37 -1.36 -16.76
C ARG A 94 -13.16 -2.84 -17.09
N HIS A 95 -13.88 -3.72 -16.39
CA HIS A 95 -13.80 -5.15 -16.61
C HIS A 95 -15.22 -5.76 -16.69
N PRO A 96 -15.52 -6.61 -17.68
CA PRO A 96 -16.89 -7.04 -17.96
C PRO A 96 -17.57 -7.79 -16.79
N MET A 97 -16.77 -8.46 -15.95
CA MET A 97 -17.27 -9.22 -14.80
C MET A 97 -17.12 -8.51 -13.45
N ILE A 98 -16.59 -7.29 -13.42
CA ILE A 98 -16.32 -6.55 -12.17
C ILE A 98 -17.15 -5.26 -12.20
N ASN A 99 -17.70 -4.88 -11.04
CA ASN A 99 -18.47 -3.65 -10.87
C ASN A 99 -19.56 -3.45 -11.94
N ASN A 100 -20.27 -4.52 -12.32
CA ASN A 100 -21.33 -4.49 -13.35
C ASN A 100 -20.89 -3.87 -14.69
N SER A 101 -19.65 -4.15 -15.14
CA SER A 101 -19.06 -3.53 -16.35
C SER A 101 -18.90 -2.01 -16.27
N GLN A 102 -19.07 -1.42 -15.09
CA GLN A 102 -18.82 -0.01 -14.85
C GLN A 102 -17.34 0.22 -14.55
N VAL A 103 -16.94 1.47 -14.74
CA VAL A 103 -15.57 1.90 -14.44
C VAL A 103 -15.38 1.91 -12.92
N PHE A 104 -14.19 1.51 -12.48
CA PHE A 104 -13.76 1.62 -11.09
C PHE A 104 -12.34 2.16 -11.02
N SER A 105 -12.02 2.80 -9.90
CA SER A 105 -10.69 3.35 -9.63
C SER A 105 -9.84 2.27 -8.98
N VAL A 106 -8.61 2.11 -9.43
CA VAL A 106 -7.66 1.17 -8.82
C VAL A 106 -6.29 1.80 -8.67
N ARG A 107 -5.64 1.45 -7.57
CA ARG A 107 -4.24 1.76 -7.28
C ARG A 107 -3.50 0.51 -6.88
N PHE A 108 -2.36 0.30 -7.53
CA PHE A 108 -1.40 -0.75 -7.21
C PHE A 108 -0.12 -0.10 -6.70
N GLY A 109 0.24 -0.36 -5.44
CA GLY A 109 1.53 0.01 -4.87
C GLY A 109 2.50 -1.14 -4.96
N TYR A 110 3.54 -1.04 -5.77
CA TYR A 110 4.57 -2.07 -5.91
C TYR A 110 5.79 -1.74 -5.05
N ILE A 111 6.13 -2.64 -4.13
CA ILE A 111 7.38 -2.59 -3.37
C ILE A 111 8.36 -3.61 -3.97
N PRO A 112 9.54 -3.16 -4.44
CA PRO A 112 10.58 -4.05 -4.97
C PRO A 112 11.10 -4.99 -3.87
N ARG A 113 11.69 -6.11 -4.29
CA ARG A 113 12.13 -7.16 -3.37
C ARG A 113 13.04 -6.61 -2.27
N GLN A 114 12.63 -6.81 -1.02
CA GLN A 114 13.52 -6.78 0.14
C GLN A 114 13.70 -8.24 0.59
N GLY A 115 14.76 -8.90 0.11
CA GLY A 115 14.96 -10.34 0.29
C GLY A 115 14.28 -11.18 -0.81
N THR A 116 13.42 -12.14 -0.42
CA THR A 116 12.86 -13.16 -1.33
C THR A 116 11.51 -12.78 -1.95
N THR A 117 10.77 -11.85 -1.34
CA THR A 117 9.40 -11.49 -1.74
C THR A 117 9.31 -10.04 -2.19
N ASN A 118 8.47 -9.80 -3.18
CA ASN A 118 8.01 -8.47 -3.54
C ASN A 118 6.53 -8.37 -3.14
N THR A 119 6.07 -7.16 -2.82
CA THR A 119 4.72 -6.93 -2.32
C THR A 119 3.99 -5.94 -3.21
N VAL A 120 2.71 -6.20 -3.43
CA VAL A 120 1.79 -5.31 -4.15
C VAL A 120 0.58 -5.02 -3.26
N PHE A 121 0.38 -3.75 -2.98
CA PHE A 121 -0.79 -3.22 -2.28
C PHE A 121 -1.85 -2.86 -3.31
N VAL A 122 -3.10 -3.22 -3.05
CA VAL A 122 -4.22 -2.98 -3.94
C VAL A 122 -5.28 -2.19 -3.20
N LYS A 123 -5.52 -0.95 -3.62
CA LYS A 123 -6.66 -0.13 -3.18
C LYS A 123 -7.58 0.06 -4.38
N ALA A 124 -8.88 -0.11 -4.20
CA ALA A 124 -9.85 0.03 -5.27
C ALA A 124 -11.16 0.58 -4.74
N ALA A 125 -11.88 1.33 -5.56
CA ALA A 125 -13.20 1.86 -5.22
C ALA A 125 -14.10 1.92 -6.47
N PRO A 126 -15.42 1.70 -6.32
CA PRO A 126 -16.36 1.83 -7.44
C PRO A 126 -16.38 3.26 -7.98
N GLY A 127 -16.52 3.39 -9.30
CA GLY A 127 -16.57 4.70 -9.96
C GLY A 127 -15.24 5.47 -9.96
N VAL A 128 -15.33 6.80 -10.06
CA VAL A 128 -14.18 7.71 -10.05
C VAL A 128 -13.98 8.19 -8.61
N ASN A 129 -13.01 7.63 -7.91
CA ASN A 129 -12.71 7.96 -6.52
C ASN A 129 -11.35 8.68 -6.44
N ARG A 130 -11.36 9.95 -6.00
CA ARG A 130 -10.15 10.78 -5.92
C ARG A 130 -9.14 10.27 -4.89
N GLU A 131 -9.57 9.63 -3.81
CA GLU A 131 -8.67 9.06 -2.81
C GLU A 131 -7.94 7.82 -3.34
N VAL A 132 -8.52 7.09 -4.29
CA VAL A 132 -7.84 5.97 -4.98
C VAL A 132 -7.01 6.44 -6.17
N LEU A 133 -7.33 7.62 -6.72
CA LEU A 133 -6.60 8.23 -7.84
C LEU A 133 -5.57 9.29 -7.44
N SER A 134 -5.45 9.64 -6.16
CA SER A 134 -4.46 10.63 -5.69
C SER A 134 -3.37 10.02 -4.81
N ALA A 135 -2.10 10.23 -5.16
CA ALA A 135 -1.01 9.85 -4.28
C ALA A 135 -0.98 10.62 -2.94
N ASP A 136 -1.88 11.58 -2.68
CA ASP A 136 -1.88 12.44 -1.48
C ASP A 136 -1.80 11.65 -0.17
N ASP A 137 -2.55 10.55 -0.02
CA ASP A 137 -2.49 9.69 1.17
C ASP A 137 -1.08 9.12 1.41
N LEU A 138 -0.32 8.88 0.34
CA LEU A 138 1.04 8.31 0.39
C LEU A 138 2.14 9.38 0.30
N ILE A 139 1.84 10.57 -0.21
CA ILE A 139 2.70 11.76 -0.18
C ILE A 139 2.75 12.32 1.24
N ALA A 140 1.62 12.31 1.97
CA ALA A 140 1.61 12.60 3.40
C ALA A 140 2.58 11.66 4.17
N HIS A 141 2.69 10.40 3.74
CA HIS A 141 3.63 9.43 4.33
C HIS A 141 5.04 9.39 3.70
N SER A 142 5.25 9.95 2.49
CA SER A 142 6.53 9.88 1.76
C SER A 142 7.21 11.22 1.48
N LEU A 143 6.61 12.36 1.86
CA LEU A 143 7.26 13.67 1.93
C LEU A 143 8.12 13.87 3.18
N ASN A 144 8.36 12.83 3.97
CA ASN A 144 9.50 12.78 4.88
C ASN A 144 10.63 11.87 4.35
N PRO A 145 11.30 12.18 3.21
CA PRO A 145 12.71 11.93 3.12
C PRO A 145 13.41 13.08 3.85
N VAL A 146 14.12 12.74 4.93
CA VAL A 146 15.14 13.55 5.60
C VAL A 146 15.84 14.50 4.61
N ALA A 147 15.38 15.75 4.54
CA ALA A 147 16.04 16.89 3.91
C ALA A 147 15.36 18.19 4.36
N SER A 148 15.82 18.70 5.51
CA SER A 148 15.95 20.13 5.78
C SER A 148 14.79 21.04 5.36
N SER A 149 13.68 20.98 6.08
CA SER A 149 13.02 22.22 6.49
C SER A 149 12.57 22.04 7.93
N SER A 150 12.81 23.04 8.75
CA SER A 150 12.63 23.04 10.20
C SER A 150 11.16 22.96 10.60
N SER A 151 10.48 21.84 10.35
CA SER A 151 9.29 21.47 11.11
C SER A 151 9.80 20.96 12.45
N SER A 152 9.63 21.76 13.49
CA SER A 152 9.90 21.35 14.87
C SER A 152 9.24 20.00 15.14
N GLU A 153 10.05 18.96 15.28
CA GLU A 153 9.62 17.63 15.69
C GLU A 153 8.85 17.79 17.02
N PHE A 154 7.54 17.61 16.98
CA PHE A 154 6.72 17.81 18.16
C PHE A 154 6.73 16.54 19.01
N ILE A 155 7.50 16.60 20.09
CA ILE A 155 7.60 15.54 21.09
C ILE A 155 6.65 15.90 22.22
N ASP A 156 5.54 15.17 22.34
CA ASP A 156 4.68 15.26 23.50
C ASP A 156 5.15 14.25 24.54
N ARG A 157 5.69 14.76 25.66
CA ARG A 157 6.19 13.92 26.77
C ARG A 157 5.09 13.53 27.74
N SER A 158 3.83 13.87 27.46
CA SER A 158 2.71 13.34 28.23
C SER A 158 2.76 11.81 28.26
N LYS A 159 2.24 11.25 29.34
CA LYS A 159 2.09 9.81 29.52
C LYS A 159 0.58 9.54 29.61
N PRO A 160 -0.13 9.45 28.47
CA PRO A 160 -1.54 9.09 28.46
C PRO A 160 -1.69 7.76 29.20
N LYS A 161 -2.55 7.72 30.22
CA LYS A 161 -2.78 6.50 31.01
C LYS A 161 -4.19 5.96 30.77
N THR A 162 -5.13 6.85 30.51
CA THR A 162 -6.55 6.53 30.32
C THR A 162 -6.95 6.64 28.86
N ASP A 163 -8.04 5.97 28.47
CA ASP A 163 -8.57 6.04 27.10
C ASP A 163 -9.06 7.45 26.76
N ALA A 164 -9.57 8.17 27.76
CA ALA A 164 -9.93 9.58 27.63
C ALA A 164 -8.72 10.46 27.27
N ASP A 165 -7.55 10.18 27.84
CA ASP A 165 -6.31 10.90 27.48
C ASP A 165 -5.92 10.64 26.02
N ILE A 166 -6.07 9.39 25.56
CA ILE A 166 -5.75 9.00 24.18
C ILE A 166 -6.72 9.68 23.19
N ARG A 167 -8.02 9.74 23.50
CA ARG A 167 -9.01 10.49 22.68
C ARG A 167 -8.68 11.96 22.59
N THR A 168 -8.43 12.59 23.75
CA THR A 168 -8.06 14.02 23.82
C THR A 168 -6.78 14.30 23.02
N LEU A 169 -5.83 13.38 23.08
CA LEU A 169 -4.59 13.46 22.31
C LEU A 169 -4.85 13.37 20.80
N ILE A 170 -5.69 12.44 20.34
CA ILE A 170 -6.08 12.31 18.93
C ILE A 170 -6.75 13.58 18.41
N GLU A 171 -7.74 14.12 19.14
CA GLU A 171 -8.41 15.38 18.79
C GLU A 171 -7.42 16.55 18.72
N LYS A 172 -6.51 16.63 19.71
CA LYS A 172 -5.47 17.67 19.75
C LYS A 172 -4.52 17.56 18.55
N ILE A 173 -4.10 16.34 18.18
CA ILE A 173 -3.25 16.12 17.01
C ILE A 173 -3.98 16.53 15.73
N ALA A 174 -5.21 16.06 15.53
CA ALA A 174 -6.02 16.36 14.35
C ALA A 174 -6.28 17.87 14.19
N ASN A 175 -6.62 18.56 15.29
CA ASN A 175 -6.92 20.00 15.26
C ASN A 175 -5.67 20.89 15.19
N SER A 176 -4.50 20.36 15.55
CA SER A 176 -3.26 21.14 15.52
C SER A 176 -2.70 21.38 14.10
N GLY A 177 -3.27 20.72 13.08
CA GLY A 177 -2.75 20.75 11.71
C GLY A 177 -1.35 20.13 11.57
N ARG A 178 -0.89 19.41 12.59
CA ARG A 178 0.42 18.75 12.63
C ARG A 178 0.31 17.37 12.02
N THR A 179 1.36 16.99 11.31
CA THR A 179 1.38 15.72 10.58
C THR A 179 1.74 14.55 11.46
N ASP A 180 2.50 14.72 12.54
CA ASP A 180 2.93 13.64 13.45
C ASP A 180 3.25 14.16 14.86
N CYS A 181 2.97 13.36 15.88
CA CYS A 181 3.30 13.61 17.28
C CYS A 181 4.02 12.40 17.89
N LYS A 182 5.29 12.57 18.26
CA LYS A 182 6.07 11.52 18.93
C LYS A 182 5.76 11.47 20.42
N LEU A 183 5.43 10.28 20.90
CA LEU A 183 5.00 10.00 22.26
C LEU A 183 5.93 8.94 22.88
N PRO A 184 7.13 9.32 23.34
CA PRO A 184 8.13 8.37 23.85
C PRO A 184 7.64 7.60 25.10
N ASN A 185 6.62 8.10 25.78
CA ASN A 185 6.07 7.52 27.01
C ASN A 185 4.78 6.71 26.79
N LEU A 186 4.25 6.68 25.57
CA LEU A 186 3.09 5.88 25.20
C LEU A 186 3.56 4.63 24.47
N GLN A 187 3.16 3.47 24.98
CA GLN A 187 3.53 2.17 24.45
C GLN A 187 2.58 1.76 23.32
N TYR A 188 3.13 1.10 22.30
CA TYR A 188 2.37 0.61 21.16
C TYR A 188 1.25 -0.34 21.56
N GLY A 189 1.51 -1.28 22.48
CA GLY A 189 0.49 -2.20 22.98
C GLY A 189 -0.68 -1.49 23.67
N ARG A 190 -0.42 -0.41 24.42
CA ARG A 190 -1.49 0.38 25.07
C ARG A 190 -2.41 1.05 24.06
N VAL A 191 -1.87 1.43 22.90
CA VAL A 191 -2.66 1.95 21.78
C VAL A 191 -3.42 0.82 21.10
N GLY A 192 -2.81 -0.36 20.95
CA GLY A 192 -3.51 -1.58 20.50
C GLY A 192 -4.74 -1.91 21.35
N ASP A 193 -4.59 -1.97 22.67
CA ASP A 193 -5.69 -2.23 23.61
C ASP A 193 -6.84 -1.20 23.44
N PHE A 194 -6.48 0.07 23.26
CA PHE A 194 -7.46 1.13 23.01
C PHE A 194 -8.17 0.95 21.67
N VAL A 195 -7.43 0.58 20.63
CA VAL A 195 -7.96 0.41 19.28
C VAL A 195 -8.92 -0.78 19.19
N ASP A 196 -8.62 -1.87 19.87
CA ASP A 196 -9.48 -3.06 19.91
C ASP A 196 -10.86 -2.77 20.54
N GLU A 197 -10.94 -1.80 21.48
CA GLU A 197 -12.20 -1.44 22.15
C GLU A 197 -13.00 -0.35 21.41
N TYR A 198 -12.32 0.63 20.81
CA TYR A 198 -12.97 1.86 20.35
C TYR A 198 -12.92 2.11 18.84
N SER A 199 -12.23 1.29 18.06
CA SER A 199 -12.15 1.50 16.61
C SER A 199 -13.39 0.99 15.86
N ASN A 200 -13.74 1.71 14.80
CA ASN A 200 -14.73 1.27 13.80
C ASN A 200 -14.12 0.33 12.74
N GLY A 201 -12.80 0.11 12.83
CA GLY A 201 -12.03 -0.73 11.92
C GLY A 201 -10.54 -0.46 12.10
N THR A 202 -9.73 -1.51 11.93
CA THR A 202 -8.27 -1.44 12.15
C THR A 202 -7.51 -2.28 11.13
N GLU A 203 -6.40 -1.73 10.64
CA GLU A 203 -5.43 -2.37 9.76
C GLU A 203 -4.06 -2.37 10.47
N TYR A 204 -3.53 -3.56 10.74
CA TYR A 204 -2.22 -3.74 11.36
C TYR A 204 -1.14 -3.94 10.28
N PHE A 205 -0.02 -3.23 10.40
CA PHE A 205 1.12 -3.41 9.49
C PHE A 205 2.04 -4.54 9.97
N PRO A 206 2.71 -5.25 9.03
CA PRO A 206 3.56 -6.38 9.37
C PRO A 206 4.74 -5.98 10.28
N ASN A 207 5.22 -6.95 11.05
CA ASN A 207 6.37 -6.81 11.96
C ASN A 207 6.20 -5.71 13.01
N TYR A 208 4.97 -5.50 13.52
CA TYR A 208 4.66 -4.47 14.52
C TYR A 208 5.11 -3.06 14.11
N SER A 209 5.19 -2.77 12.81
CA SER A 209 5.66 -1.47 12.32
C SER A 209 4.65 -0.33 12.56
N GLY A 210 3.37 -0.66 12.72
CA GLY A 210 2.34 0.31 13.04
C GLY A 210 0.94 -0.23 12.80
N MET A 211 -0.05 0.65 12.98
CA MET A 211 -1.45 0.38 12.72
C MET A 211 -2.14 1.63 12.18
N ARG A 212 -3.25 1.41 11.47
CA ARG A 212 -4.18 2.45 11.05
C ARG A 212 -5.58 2.07 11.50
N PHE A 213 -6.33 3.00 12.05
CA PHE A 213 -7.69 2.76 12.49
C PHE A 213 -8.57 3.99 12.33
N TRP A 214 -9.88 3.75 12.39
CA TRP A 214 -10.91 4.79 12.36
C TRP A 214 -11.63 4.82 13.70
N ILE A 215 -11.91 6.01 14.21
CA ILE A 215 -12.58 6.19 15.50
C ILE A 215 -13.51 7.39 15.46
N ASP A 216 -14.69 7.23 16.05
CA ASP A 216 -15.60 8.32 16.31
C ASP A 216 -15.29 8.95 17.67
N ILE A 217 -15.08 10.26 17.68
CA ILE A 217 -14.93 11.06 18.91
C ILE A 217 -15.92 12.20 18.85
N GLY A 218 -16.94 12.14 19.71
CA GLY A 218 -18.07 13.06 19.67
C GLY A 218 -18.89 12.89 18.40
N GLU A 219 -19.07 13.97 17.63
CA GLU A 219 -19.81 13.98 16.36
C GLU A 219 -18.90 13.84 15.13
N SER A 220 -17.62 13.52 15.33
CA SER A 220 -16.59 13.55 14.29
C SER A 220 -15.88 12.21 14.16
N GLU A 221 -15.61 11.81 12.92
CA GLU A 221 -14.84 10.63 12.59
C GLU A 221 -13.38 11.02 12.30
N TYR A 222 -12.45 10.26 12.88
CA TYR A 222 -11.02 10.47 12.73
C TYR A 222 -10.36 9.23 12.13
N ALA A 223 -9.48 9.45 11.14
CA ALA A 223 -8.51 8.45 10.70
C ALA A 223 -7.21 8.68 11.47
N VAL A 224 -6.74 7.62 12.13
CA VAL A 224 -5.57 7.66 12.98
C VAL A 224 -4.54 6.67 12.46
N TYR A 225 -3.30 7.12 12.39
CA TYR A 225 -2.15 6.31 12.03
C TYR A 225 -1.14 6.32 13.18
N VAL A 226 -0.64 5.13 13.51
CA VAL A 226 0.27 4.91 14.62
C VAL A 226 1.48 4.18 14.10
N GLU A 227 2.66 4.79 14.22
CA GLU A 227 3.94 4.15 13.91
C GLU A 227 4.60 3.66 15.19
N ASN A 228 5.03 2.41 15.18
CA ASN A 228 5.91 1.91 16.23
C ASN A 228 7.34 2.36 15.95
N SER A 229 7.88 3.22 16.81
CA SER A 229 9.24 3.74 16.65
C SER A 229 10.30 2.68 16.94
N ASP A 230 9.94 1.56 17.58
CA ASP A 230 10.83 0.44 17.82
C ASP A 230 10.10 -0.90 17.62
N PRO A 231 9.92 -1.34 16.36
CA PRO A 231 9.18 -2.56 16.04
C PRO A 231 9.80 -3.82 16.64
N THR A 232 11.10 -3.79 16.98
CA THR A 232 11.79 -4.94 17.62
C THR A 232 11.35 -5.17 19.06
N LYS A 233 10.72 -4.16 19.68
CA LYS A 233 10.14 -4.25 21.03
C LYS A 233 8.64 -4.54 21.01
N GLU A 234 8.07 -4.80 19.83
CA GLU A 234 6.66 -5.12 19.65
C GLU A 234 5.78 -4.12 20.43
N ASP A 235 5.03 -4.58 21.42
CA ASP A 235 4.10 -3.77 22.23
C ASP A 235 4.78 -2.72 23.12
N ALA A 236 6.05 -2.91 23.48
CA ALA A 236 6.79 -2.01 24.36
C ALA A 236 7.46 -0.84 23.61
N GLY A 237 7.37 -0.81 22.28
CA GLY A 237 7.89 0.28 21.47
C GLY A 237 7.14 1.58 21.72
N SER A 238 7.85 2.71 21.65
CA SER A 238 7.23 4.03 21.71
C SER A 238 6.50 4.34 20.40
N VAL A 239 5.51 5.24 20.44
CA VAL A 239 4.69 5.52 19.25
C VAL A 239 4.86 6.92 18.69
N SER A 240 4.65 7.04 17.39
CA SER A 240 4.30 8.30 16.73
C SER A 240 2.85 8.21 16.27
N ILE A 241 2.04 9.20 16.60
CA ILE A 241 0.62 9.23 16.22
C ILE A 241 0.38 10.41 15.28
N SER A 242 -0.34 10.14 14.20
CA SER A 242 -0.95 11.13 13.33
C SER A 242 -2.45 10.90 13.24
N ALA A 243 -3.21 11.98 13.21
CA ALA A 243 -4.66 11.94 13.19
C ALA A 243 -5.21 13.00 12.25
N LYS A 244 -6.28 12.67 11.55
CA LYS A 244 -6.96 13.59 10.62
C LYS A 244 -8.47 13.44 10.77
N LEU A 245 -9.16 14.57 10.81
CA LEU A 245 -10.62 14.62 10.70
C LEU A 245 -11.04 14.17 9.30
N VAL A 246 -11.89 13.15 9.23
CA VAL A 246 -12.36 12.54 7.96
C VAL A 246 -13.76 13.01 7.63
N GLY A 247 -14.64 13.14 8.62
CA GLY A 247 -16.03 13.50 8.40
C GLY A 247 -16.85 13.57 9.68
N ALA A 248 -18.16 13.60 9.52
CA ALA A 248 -19.08 13.42 10.64
C ALA A 248 -19.11 11.95 11.05
N ALA A 249 -19.20 11.68 12.36
CA ALA A 249 -19.32 10.33 12.89
C ALA A 249 -20.52 9.60 12.27
N GLN A 250 -20.35 8.33 11.92
CA GLN A 250 -21.47 7.50 11.50
C GLN A 250 -22.34 7.24 12.72
N GLN A 251 -23.45 7.96 12.85
CA GLN A 251 -24.45 7.63 13.88
C GLN A 251 -25.00 6.23 13.57
N ILE A 252 -24.49 5.24 14.30
CA ILE A 252 -25.07 3.90 14.32
C ILE A 252 -26.42 4.04 15.01
N ALA A 253 -27.48 4.03 14.21
CA ALA A 253 -28.88 4.03 14.67
C ALA A 253 -29.25 2.70 15.34
#